data_AF-A0A366D0N5-F1
#
_entry.id   AF-A0A366D0N5-F1
#
_cell.length_a   1.000
_cell.length_b   1.000
_cell.length_c   1.000
_cell.angle_alpha   90.00
_cell.angle_beta   90.00
_cell.angle_gamma   90.00
#
_symmetry.space_group_name_H-M   'P 1'
#
loop_
_entity.id
_entity.type
_entity.pdbx_description
1 polymer ?
#
loop_
_entity_poly.entity_id
_entity_poly.type
_entity_poly.pdbx_seq_one_letter_code
_entity_poly.pdbx_strand_id
1 'polypeptide(L)'
;MKARTALWVPVAVGLLLSACSNQSTSTSDQSSSEESPIDMELSTQTAASIQANPATTQSDSDILRLNQALAENEAELQRLASLLDDKDSQIAQLQSSTSNAEVLLDLESEKTQRDILEARYQALQLENNQLKDKIQQLSTENTALNEQLAQLASESSQSEQWQQNYLLALDEKQSLQQQVSQLHQQNRILARELAEAREEHQLLREQYNQLSNAPSESNVLEQAQAKQITSLQNSIADYQARIRRQEMALKDYRSQVIALEGAIDGHADMEARWLAMDQKLATAQANNARLAQQLASAQASLNEKNQQVSDLNEALVKLKNDLGVLENDTISLQAESHSMDLQLASSMQTVNWQLPNEMALNDTFEILVTATVAQPVLGQSYEAELITDSEIQMISNSKVKANVEGGQLQWRWRVAGLNENPEAELNLLIRQQLSFKNQAIQRLVYQDSQSLALINTNLFEKYGYWAIAILLGLLGGFLIGRIGKGKAPAQVS
;
A
#
# COMPACT_ATOMS: atom_id res chain seq x y z
N MET A 1 -31.27 -31.72 -50.35
CA MET A 1 -31.64 -30.29 -50.38
C MET A 1 -30.51 -29.53 -49.70
N LYS A 2 -29.47 -29.09 -50.44
CA LYS A 2 -29.23 -27.68 -50.84
C LYS A 2 -29.83 -26.63 -49.91
N ALA A 3 -28.99 -25.97 -49.13
CA ALA A 3 -28.87 -24.51 -49.09
C ALA A 3 -27.57 -24.12 -48.36
N ARG A 4 -26.67 -23.44 -49.08
CA ARG A 4 -25.63 -22.58 -48.51
C ARG A 4 -26.27 -21.21 -48.32
N THR A 5 -26.04 -20.56 -47.19
CA THR A 5 -26.40 -19.16 -46.99
C THR A 5 -25.19 -18.46 -46.37
N ALA A 6 -24.47 -17.73 -47.22
CA ALA A 6 -23.54 -16.70 -46.80
C ALA A 6 -24.38 -15.47 -46.41
N LEU A 7 -24.06 -14.84 -45.28
CA LEU A 7 -24.56 -13.51 -44.96
C LEU A 7 -23.38 -12.61 -44.58
N TRP A 8 -23.32 -11.50 -45.30
CA TRP A 8 -22.37 -10.42 -45.22
C TRP A 8 -22.47 -9.65 -43.90
N VAL A 9 -21.35 -9.18 -43.37
CA VAL A 9 -21.29 -8.13 -42.35
C VAL A 9 -20.59 -6.91 -42.95
N PRO A 10 -21.19 -5.71 -42.91
CA PRO A 10 -20.60 -4.52 -43.51
C PRO A 10 -19.48 -3.96 -42.61
N VAL A 11 -18.33 -3.69 -43.21
CA VAL A 11 -17.23 -2.93 -42.58
C VAL A 11 -17.56 -1.44 -42.71
N ALA A 12 -17.82 -0.78 -41.59
CA ALA A 12 -17.82 0.68 -41.50
C ALA A 12 -16.43 1.13 -41.03
N VAL A 13 -15.59 1.60 -41.95
CA VAL A 13 -14.34 2.30 -41.62
C VAL A 13 -14.67 3.78 -41.41
N GLY A 14 -14.62 4.23 -40.16
CA GLY A 14 -14.61 5.64 -39.82
C GLY A 14 -13.20 6.21 -40.01
N LEU A 15 -12.99 6.98 -41.07
CA LEU A 15 -11.82 7.83 -41.26
C LEU A 15 -12.01 9.13 -40.47
N LEU A 16 -11.21 9.34 -39.43
CA LEU A 16 -10.94 10.67 -38.88
C LEU A 16 -9.60 11.14 -39.43
N LEU A 17 -9.68 12.07 -40.39
CA LEU A 17 -8.54 12.84 -40.91
C LEU A 17 -8.30 14.04 -39.98
N SER A 18 -7.11 14.09 -39.39
CA SER A 18 -6.54 15.33 -38.86
C SER A 18 -5.53 15.86 -39.86
N ALA A 19 -5.81 17.06 -40.35
CA ALA A 19 -4.99 17.84 -41.24
C ALA A 19 -3.79 18.46 -40.51
N CYS A 20 -2.63 18.49 -41.18
CA CYS A 20 -1.66 19.57 -41.03
C CYS A 20 -1.17 19.97 -42.42
N SER A 21 -1.43 21.23 -42.72
CA SER A 21 -1.12 21.98 -43.94
C SER A 21 0.37 22.33 -43.98
N ASN A 22 0.96 22.34 -45.18
CA ASN A 22 1.89 23.40 -45.55
C ASN A 22 1.87 23.61 -47.07
N GLN A 23 1.70 24.87 -47.43
CA GLN A 23 1.42 25.40 -48.76
C GLN A 23 2.62 26.23 -49.20
N SER A 24 3.23 25.86 -50.33
CA SER A 24 4.18 26.71 -51.06
C SER A 24 3.89 26.60 -52.55
N THR A 25 3.42 27.69 -53.11
CA THR A 25 2.99 27.87 -54.49
C THR A 25 4.18 28.36 -55.33
N SER A 26 4.45 27.74 -56.48
CA SER A 26 4.98 28.44 -57.65
C SER A 26 4.58 27.73 -58.95
N THR A 27 4.00 28.52 -59.83
CA THR A 27 3.39 28.22 -61.13
C THR A 27 4.37 28.39 -62.28
N SER A 28 4.40 27.48 -63.26
CA SER A 28 4.08 27.73 -64.69
C SER A 28 4.38 26.52 -65.59
N ASP A 29 3.30 26.01 -66.19
CA ASP A 29 3.12 25.45 -67.54
C ASP A 29 4.29 24.91 -68.37
N GLN A 30 4.25 23.60 -68.69
CA GLN A 30 3.93 23.15 -70.06
C GLN A 30 3.64 21.64 -70.13
N SER A 31 2.71 21.30 -71.01
CA SER A 31 2.06 20.01 -71.24
C SER A 31 2.91 19.02 -72.04
N SER A 32 3.08 17.79 -71.54
CA SER A 32 3.01 16.56 -72.36
C SER A 32 2.97 15.31 -71.48
N SER A 33 2.04 14.42 -71.82
CA SER A 33 1.74 13.12 -71.23
C SER A 33 2.94 12.17 -71.25
N GLU A 34 3.30 11.60 -70.10
CA GLU A 34 4.02 10.33 -69.98
C GLU A 34 3.89 9.80 -68.54
N GLU A 35 3.75 8.48 -68.43
CA GLU A 35 3.50 7.72 -67.21
C GLU A 35 4.64 7.92 -66.20
N SER A 36 4.28 8.32 -64.98
CA SER A 36 5.25 8.48 -63.90
C SER A 36 5.77 7.13 -63.39
N PRO A 37 7.09 6.98 -63.22
CA PRO A 37 7.66 5.99 -62.33
C PRO A 37 7.34 6.38 -60.88
N ILE A 38 6.94 5.41 -60.06
CA ILE A 38 6.80 5.60 -58.62
C ILE A 38 8.21 5.61 -58.04
N ASP A 39 8.77 6.82 -57.89
CA ASP A 39 9.87 7.09 -56.97
C ASP A 39 9.36 6.90 -55.55
N MET A 40 9.69 5.75 -54.96
CA MET A 40 9.62 5.56 -53.51
C MET A 40 10.99 5.93 -52.93
N GLU A 41 11.24 7.23 -52.77
CA GLU A 41 12.23 7.71 -51.80
C GLU A 41 11.75 7.31 -50.41
N LEU A 42 12.12 6.11 -49.96
CA LEU A 42 12.03 5.76 -48.55
C LEU A 42 13.27 6.33 -47.86
N SER A 43 13.03 7.38 -47.09
CA SER A 43 14.00 8.08 -46.26
C SER A 43 14.96 7.13 -45.55
N THR A 44 16.24 7.17 -45.93
CA THR A 44 17.34 6.65 -45.13
C THR A 44 17.54 7.53 -43.90
N GLN A 45 16.63 7.46 -42.94
CA GLN A 45 16.77 8.05 -41.61
C GLN A 45 16.13 7.15 -40.55
N THR A 46 16.72 5.97 -40.37
CA THR A 46 16.62 5.20 -39.12
C THR A 46 17.88 4.35 -38.89
N ALA A 47 19.05 4.88 -39.24
CA ALA A 47 20.28 4.55 -38.51
C ALA A 47 20.35 5.43 -37.24
N ALA A 48 19.27 5.46 -36.47
CA ALA A 48 19.25 6.02 -35.14
C ALA A 48 19.43 4.84 -34.18
N SER A 49 20.66 4.72 -33.68
CA SER A 49 21.07 4.08 -32.43
C SER A 49 20.04 3.12 -31.83
N ILE A 50 20.40 1.84 -31.73
CA ILE A 50 19.94 0.97 -30.63
C ILE A 50 20.47 1.64 -29.34
N GLN A 51 19.82 2.72 -28.94
CA GLN A 51 20.10 3.44 -27.73
C GLN A 51 19.53 2.56 -26.63
N ALA A 52 20.40 2.16 -25.69
CA ALA A 52 20.07 1.35 -24.54
C ALA A 52 18.66 1.67 -24.03
N ASN A 53 17.79 0.66 -24.04
CA ASN A 53 16.40 0.81 -23.62
C ASN A 53 16.40 1.42 -22.20
N PRO A 54 15.68 2.53 -21.94
CA PRO A 54 15.67 3.15 -20.62
C PRO A 54 15.20 2.16 -19.52
N ALA A 55 14.41 1.15 -19.89
CA ALA A 55 13.94 0.11 -18.97
C ALA A 55 15.04 -0.84 -18.46
N THR A 56 15.96 -1.32 -19.30
CA THR A 56 17.08 -2.16 -18.85
C THR A 56 18.08 -1.35 -18.04
N THR A 57 18.39 -0.13 -18.49
CA THR A 57 19.26 0.80 -17.76
C THR A 57 18.73 1.16 -16.36
N GLN A 58 17.41 1.30 -16.23
CA GLN A 58 16.75 1.58 -14.95
C GLN A 58 16.74 0.35 -14.04
N SER A 59 16.42 -0.84 -14.58
CA SER A 59 16.48 -2.11 -13.85
C SER A 59 17.88 -2.42 -13.29
N ASP A 60 18.94 -2.16 -14.07
CA ASP A 60 20.33 -2.31 -13.63
C ASP A 60 20.69 -1.34 -12.48
N SER A 61 20.19 -0.11 -12.54
CA SER A 61 20.37 0.87 -11.47
C SER A 61 19.62 0.50 -10.18
N ASP A 62 18.45 -0.12 -10.31
CA ASP A 62 17.65 -0.59 -9.18
C ASP A 62 18.29 -1.83 -8.54
N ILE A 63 18.83 -2.77 -9.33
CA ILE A 63 19.63 -3.90 -8.83
C ILE A 63 20.85 -3.41 -8.05
N LEU A 64 21.55 -2.36 -8.51
CA LEU A 64 22.69 -1.78 -7.79
C LEU A 64 22.26 -1.18 -6.44
N ARG A 65 21.16 -0.44 -6.40
CA ARG A 65 20.61 0.13 -5.15
C ARG A 65 20.17 -0.95 -4.18
N LEU A 66 19.50 -2.00 -4.66
CA LEU A 66 19.06 -3.12 -3.83
C LEU A 66 20.26 -3.91 -3.27
N ASN A 67 21.32 -4.12 -4.06
CA ASN A 67 22.55 -4.75 -3.57
C ASN A 67 23.27 -3.88 -2.53
N GLN A 68 23.22 -2.55 -2.68
CA GLN A 68 23.77 -1.65 -1.67
C GLN A 68 22.97 -1.73 -0.35
N ALA A 69 21.64 -1.69 -0.42
CA ALA A 69 20.78 -1.86 0.75
C ALA A 69 20.97 -3.22 1.42
N LEU A 70 21.18 -4.29 0.64
CA LEU A 70 21.51 -5.62 1.13
C LEU A 70 22.80 -5.61 1.95
N ALA A 71 23.86 -4.97 1.42
CA ALA A 71 25.15 -4.90 2.09
C ALA A 71 25.08 -4.07 3.39
N GLU A 72 24.32 -2.98 3.39
CA GLU A 72 24.05 -2.17 4.59
C GLU A 72 23.30 -2.99 5.65
N ASN A 73 22.25 -3.73 5.26
CA ASN A 73 21.49 -4.59 6.16
C ASN A 73 22.32 -5.77 6.68
N GLU A 74 23.19 -6.36 5.87
CA GLU A 74 24.12 -7.42 6.33
C GLU A 74 25.13 -6.89 7.37
N ALA A 75 25.61 -5.65 7.22
CA ALA A 75 26.47 -5.02 8.22
C ALA A 75 25.71 -4.73 9.53
N GLU A 76 24.45 -4.30 9.45
CA GLU A 76 23.61 -4.09 10.64
C GLU A 76 23.25 -5.40 11.34
N LEU A 77 22.97 -6.48 10.61
CA LEU A 77 22.78 -7.82 11.20
C LEU A 77 24.00 -8.27 12.00
N GLN A 78 25.22 -8.07 11.47
CA GLN A 78 26.45 -8.39 12.21
C GLN A 78 26.57 -7.58 13.50
N ARG A 79 26.20 -6.29 13.45
CA ARG A 79 26.19 -5.43 14.64
C ARG A 79 25.15 -5.87 15.67
N LEU A 80 23.94 -6.21 15.23
CA LEU A 80 22.87 -6.70 16.10
C LEU A 80 23.23 -8.05 16.73
N ALA A 81 23.87 -8.96 15.99
CA ALA A 81 24.36 -10.23 16.51
C ALA A 81 25.39 -10.02 17.63
N SER A 82 26.36 -9.12 17.43
CA SER A 82 27.32 -8.77 18.48
C SER A 82 26.65 -8.16 19.73
N LEU A 83 25.63 -7.31 19.55
CA LEU A 83 24.88 -6.73 20.66
C LEU A 83 24.07 -7.79 21.42
N LEU A 84 23.50 -8.78 20.72
CA LEU A 84 22.80 -9.91 21.34
C LEU A 84 23.75 -10.76 22.17
N ASP A 85 24.95 -11.07 21.67
CA ASP A 85 25.97 -11.81 22.42
C ASP A 85 26.42 -11.06 23.68
N ASP A 86 26.61 -9.73 23.58
CA ASP A 86 26.95 -8.88 24.72
C ASP A 86 25.84 -8.91 25.79
N LYS A 87 24.57 -8.86 25.37
CA LYS A 87 23.41 -8.91 26.25
C LYS A 87 23.24 -10.28 26.91
N ASP A 88 23.41 -11.37 26.15
CA ASP A 88 23.35 -12.73 26.69
C ASP A 88 24.48 -12.96 27.73
N SER A 89 25.66 -12.38 27.52
CA SER A 89 26.76 -12.37 28.50
C SER A 89 26.41 -11.58 29.77
N GLN A 90 25.82 -10.39 29.65
CA GLN A 90 25.36 -9.58 30.80
C GLN A 90 24.27 -10.29 31.59
N ILE A 91 23.29 -10.88 30.90
CA ILE A 91 22.22 -11.69 31.50
C ILE A 91 22.82 -12.87 32.27
N ALA A 92 23.80 -13.59 31.70
CA ALA A 92 24.46 -14.71 32.38
C ALA A 92 25.23 -14.25 33.64
N GLN A 93 25.89 -13.09 33.59
CA GLN A 93 26.57 -12.50 34.75
C GLN A 93 25.58 -12.10 35.85
N LEU A 94 24.47 -11.46 35.50
CA LEU A 94 23.40 -11.07 36.43
C LEU A 94 22.69 -12.29 37.04
N GLN A 95 22.53 -13.38 36.29
CA GLN A 95 22.01 -14.64 36.82
C GLN A 95 22.96 -15.34 37.81
N SER A 96 24.27 -15.16 37.63
CA SER A 96 25.30 -15.76 38.48
C SER A 96 25.62 -14.98 39.75
N SER A 97 25.18 -13.72 39.84
CA SER A 97 25.43 -12.84 40.99
C SER A 97 24.41 -13.05 42.11
N THR A 98 24.75 -12.62 43.33
CA THR A 98 23.91 -12.81 44.52
C THR A 98 22.56 -12.08 44.34
N SER A 99 21.47 -12.84 44.33
CA SER A 99 20.13 -12.30 44.07
C SER A 99 19.69 -11.32 45.16
N ASN A 100 19.69 -10.03 44.83
CA ASN A 100 19.00 -8.98 45.56
C ASN A 100 17.93 -8.36 44.64
N ALA A 101 17.04 -7.52 45.19
CA ALA A 101 15.91 -6.99 44.43
C ALA A 101 16.36 -6.12 43.23
N GLU A 102 17.51 -5.47 43.35
CA GLU A 102 18.11 -4.61 42.32
C GLU A 102 18.65 -5.43 41.14
N VAL A 103 19.40 -6.52 41.40
CA VAL A 103 19.90 -7.45 40.37
C VAL A 103 18.76 -8.14 39.62
N LEU A 104 17.63 -8.41 40.27
CA LEU A 104 16.45 -8.98 39.61
C LEU A 104 15.78 -7.98 38.67
N LEU A 105 15.68 -6.72 39.07
CA LEU A 105 15.14 -5.65 38.23
C LEU A 105 16.03 -5.39 37.00
N ASP A 106 17.34 -5.34 37.21
CA ASP A 106 18.32 -5.17 36.13
C ASP A 106 18.30 -6.37 35.17
N LEU A 107 18.17 -7.60 35.69
CA LEU A 107 18.05 -8.81 34.88
C LEU A 107 16.79 -8.80 34.01
N GLU A 108 15.65 -8.36 34.55
CA GLU A 108 14.41 -8.25 33.78
C GLU A 108 14.52 -7.18 32.69
N SER A 109 15.09 -6.01 33.03
CA SER A 109 15.41 -4.95 32.06
C SER A 109 16.31 -5.46 30.93
N GLU A 110 17.39 -6.16 31.26
CA GLU A 110 18.33 -6.71 30.26
C GLU A 110 17.68 -7.76 29.35
N LYS A 111 16.81 -8.63 29.90
CA LYS A 111 16.02 -9.58 29.10
C LYS A 111 15.08 -8.88 28.13
N THR A 112 14.38 -7.84 28.56
CA THR A 112 13.48 -7.10 27.66
C THR A 112 14.25 -6.42 26.53
N GLN A 113 15.43 -5.84 26.81
CA GLN A 113 16.29 -5.24 25.77
C GLN A 113 16.79 -6.31 24.79
N ARG A 114 17.17 -7.48 25.29
CA ARG A 114 17.58 -8.63 24.47
C ARG A 114 16.45 -9.11 23.56
N ASP A 115 15.22 -9.21 24.06
CA ASP A 115 14.06 -9.60 23.26
C ASP A 115 13.72 -8.56 22.17
N ILE A 116 13.87 -7.26 22.47
CA ILE A 116 13.72 -6.19 21.47
C ILE A 116 14.78 -6.29 20.38
N LEU A 117 16.04 -6.57 20.74
CA LEU A 117 17.13 -6.74 19.79
C LEU A 117 16.93 -7.99 18.91
N GLU A 118 16.48 -9.10 19.48
CA GLU A 118 16.16 -10.34 18.76
C GLU A 118 15.02 -10.09 17.75
N ALA A 119 13.95 -9.41 18.18
CA ALA A 119 12.85 -9.06 17.27
C ALA A 119 13.33 -8.18 16.10
N ARG A 120 14.23 -7.23 16.37
CA ARG A 120 14.82 -6.38 15.32
C ARG A 120 15.73 -7.18 14.39
N TYR A 121 16.54 -8.10 14.93
CA TYR A 121 17.39 -8.98 14.14
C TYR A 121 16.56 -9.86 13.19
N GLN A 122 15.49 -10.49 13.69
CA GLN A 122 14.61 -11.33 12.88
C GLN A 122 13.87 -10.53 11.80
N ALA A 123 13.41 -9.32 12.12
CA ALA A 123 12.77 -8.42 11.14
C ALA A 123 13.74 -8.04 10.01
N LEU A 124 14.97 -7.67 10.35
CA LEU A 124 16.00 -7.30 9.37
C LEU A 124 16.45 -8.50 8.53
N GLN A 125 16.47 -9.71 9.11
CA GLN A 125 16.76 -10.94 8.38
C GLN A 125 15.66 -11.25 7.35
N LEU A 126 14.39 -11.05 7.70
CA LEU A 126 13.27 -11.19 6.78
C LEU A 126 13.38 -10.18 5.63
N GLU A 127 13.68 -8.93 5.93
CA GLU A 127 13.90 -7.88 4.92
C GLU A 127 15.04 -8.24 3.96
N ASN A 128 16.17 -8.74 4.49
CA ASN A 128 17.29 -9.22 3.67
C ASN A 128 16.89 -10.35 2.71
N ASN A 129 16.06 -11.29 3.17
CA ASN A 129 15.54 -12.36 2.31
C ASN A 129 14.64 -11.80 1.20
N GLN A 130 13.76 -10.85 1.53
CA GLN A 130 12.91 -10.18 0.53
C GLN A 130 13.72 -9.40 -0.51
N LEU A 131 14.78 -8.71 -0.08
CA LEU A 131 15.71 -8.02 -0.99
C LEU A 131 16.43 -9.02 -1.91
N LYS A 132 16.89 -10.16 -1.39
CA LYS A 132 17.52 -11.24 -2.19
C LYS A 132 16.56 -11.76 -3.25
N ASP A 133 15.32 -12.07 -2.86
CA ASP A 133 14.28 -12.52 -3.77
C ASP A 133 14.00 -11.48 -4.87
N LYS A 134 13.95 -10.19 -4.50
CA LYS A 134 13.70 -9.11 -5.46
C LYS A 134 14.85 -8.92 -6.44
N ILE A 135 16.10 -8.98 -5.97
CA ILE A 135 17.30 -8.92 -6.82
C ILE A 135 17.31 -10.10 -7.79
N GLN A 136 16.99 -11.31 -7.31
CA GLN A 136 16.92 -12.49 -8.16
C GLN A 136 15.84 -12.36 -9.23
N GLN A 137 14.64 -11.88 -8.85
CA GLN A 137 13.55 -11.63 -9.78
C GLN A 137 13.98 -10.65 -10.89
N LEU A 138 14.50 -9.47 -10.52
CA LEU A 138 14.94 -8.45 -11.49
C LEU A 138 16.08 -8.96 -12.38
N SER A 139 17.02 -9.74 -11.82
CA SER A 139 18.09 -10.37 -12.59
C SER A 139 17.54 -11.34 -13.64
N THR A 140 16.61 -12.22 -13.25
CA THR A 140 15.98 -13.16 -14.19
C THR A 140 15.19 -12.43 -15.29
N GLU A 141 14.47 -11.36 -14.93
CA GLU A 141 13.75 -10.53 -15.90
C GLU A 141 14.69 -9.83 -16.88
N ASN A 142 15.81 -9.26 -16.40
CA ASN A 142 16.82 -8.67 -17.27
C ASN A 142 17.47 -9.69 -18.20
N THR A 143 17.75 -10.90 -17.73
CA THR A 143 18.28 -11.96 -18.62
C THR A 143 17.29 -12.35 -19.71
N ALA A 144 16.01 -12.48 -19.38
CA ALA A 144 14.96 -12.81 -20.34
C ALA A 144 14.75 -11.67 -21.37
N LEU A 145 14.75 -10.41 -20.92
CA LEU A 145 14.64 -9.25 -21.80
C LEU A 145 15.85 -9.13 -22.74
N ASN A 146 17.07 -9.35 -22.23
CA ASN A 146 18.27 -9.35 -23.06
C ASN A 146 18.26 -10.48 -24.09
N GLU A 147 17.78 -11.66 -23.73
CA GLU A 147 17.61 -12.76 -24.67
C GLU A 147 16.58 -12.43 -25.76
N GLN A 148 15.46 -11.81 -25.39
CA GLN A 148 14.46 -11.32 -26.36
C GLN A 148 15.03 -10.23 -27.29
N LEU A 149 15.81 -9.29 -26.74
CA LEU A 149 16.48 -8.26 -27.54
C LEU A 149 17.51 -8.86 -28.51
N ALA A 150 18.28 -9.87 -28.07
CA ALA A 150 19.22 -10.58 -28.92
C ALA A 150 18.50 -11.34 -30.04
N GLN A 151 17.37 -11.98 -29.74
CA GLN A 151 16.52 -12.65 -30.73
C GLN A 151 15.97 -11.64 -31.74
N LEU A 152 15.37 -10.54 -31.28
CA LEU A 152 14.85 -9.48 -32.16
C LEU A 152 15.93 -8.84 -33.03
N ALA A 153 17.13 -8.60 -32.50
CA ALA A 153 18.26 -8.07 -33.27
C ALA A 153 18.73 -9.07 -34.35
N SER A 154 18.75 -10.36 -34.03
CA SER A 154 19.06 -11.41 -35.01
C SER A 154 17.99 -11.54 -36.10
N GLU A 155 16.72 -11.40 -35.75
CA GLU A 155 15.60 -11.43 -36.70
C GLU A 155 15.59 -10.20 -37.61
N SER A 156 15.88 -9.02 -37.05
CA SER A 156 16.00 -7.76 -37.82
C SER A 156 17.14 -7.81 -38.82
N SER A 157 18.33 -8.30 -38.41
CA SER A 157 19.47 -8.43 -39.32
C SER A 157 19.24 -9.46 -40.42
N GLN A 158 18.56 -10.57 -40.12
CA GLN A 158 18.12 -11.53 -41.15
C GLN A 158 17.08 -10.91 -42.09
N SER A 159 16.17 -10.07 -41.58
CA SER A 159 15.20 -9.35 -42.39
C SER A 159 15.86 -8.37 -43.37
N GLU A 160 16.85 -7.60 -42.91
CA GLU A 160 17.60 -6.66 -43.77
C GLU A 160 18.41 -7.39 -44.85
N GLN A 161 19.09 -8.48 -44.49
CA GLN A 161 19.80 -9.32 -45.46
C GLN A 161 18.85 -9.95 -46.48
N TRP A 162 17.68 -10.40 -46.02
CA TRP A 162 16.66 -10.95 -46.91
C TRP A 162 16.10 -9.89 -47.86
N GLN A 163 15.84 -8.67 -47.38
CA GLN A 163 15.39 -7.55 -48.22
C GLN A 163 16.41 -7.18 -49.30
N GLN A 164 17.70 -7.12 -48.94
CA GLN A 164 18.76 -6.87 -49.92
C GLN A 164 18.85 -7.99 -50.97
N ASN A 165 18.82 -9.25 -50.53
CA ASN A 165 18.82 -10.39 -51.43
C ASN A 165 17.57 -10.44 -52.32
N TYR A 166 16.41 -10.03 -51.80
CA TYR A 166 15.17 -9.93 -52.56
C TYR A 166 15.26 -8.87 -53.66
N LEU A 167 15.79 -7.68 -53.35
CA LEU A 167 15.98 -6.63 -54.35
C LEU A 167 16.96 -7.05 -55.44
N LEU A 168 18.06 -7.72 -55.08
CA LEU A 168 19.00 -8.29 -56.04
C LEU A 168 18.33 -9.36 -56.92
N ALA A 169 17.54 -10.25 -56.32
CA ALA A 169 16.82 -11.29 -57.05
C ALA A 169 15.73 -10.70 -57.97
N LEU A 170 15.13 -9.57 -57.61
CA LEU A 170 14.14 -8.87 -58.43
C LEU A 170 14.80 -8.22 -59.66
N ASP A 171 15.95 -7.57 -59.46
CA ASP A 171 16.76 -7.00 -60.55
C ASP A 171 17.27 -8.10 -61.50
N GLU A 172 17.77 -9.21 -60.93
CA GLU A 172 18.17 -10.39 -61.70
C GLU A 172 17.00 -10.97 -62.50
N LYS A 173 15.82 -11.11 -61.90
CA LYS A 173 14.60 -11.55 -62.61
C LYS A 173 14.25 -10.62 -63.77
N GLN A 174 14.31 -9.30 -63.57
CA GLN A 174 13.98 -8.34 -64.61
C GLN A 174 14.99 -8.40 -65.77
N SER A 175 16.27 -8.55 -65.46
CA SER A 175 17.35 -8.77 -66.42
C SER A 175 17.17 -10.08 -67.20
N LEU A 176 16.90 -11.19 -66.52
CA LEU A 176 16.64 -12.49 -67.15
C LEU A 176 15.38 -12.45 -68.03
N GLN A 177 14.32 -11.77 -67.60
CA GLN A 177 13.10 -11.62 -68.40
C GLN A 177 13.36 -10.81 -69.69
N GLN A 178 14.18 -9.75 -69.62
CA GLN A 178 14.63 -9.03 -70.80
C GLN A 178 15.47 -9.94 -71.71
N GLN A 179 16.40 -10.72 -71.16
CA GLN A 179 17.24 -11.64 -71.91
C GLN A 179 16.40 -12.72 -72.63
N VAL A 180 15.43 -13.32 -71.94
CA VAL A 180 14.48 -14.28 -72.53
C VAL A 180 13.71 -13.65 -73.69
N SER A 181 13.23 -12.41 -73.53
CA SER A 181 12.50 -11.72 -74.60
C SER A 181 13.37 -11.48 -75.85
N GLN A 182 14.64 -11.09 -75.65
CA GLN A 182 15.62 -10.90 -76.73
C GLN A 182 15.95 -12.23 -77.42
N LEU A 183 16.16 -13.30 -76.66
CA LEU A 183 16.43 -14.63 -77.19
C LEU A 183 15.23 -15.18 -77.98
N HIS A 184 13.99 -14.92 -77.54
CA HIS A 184 12.80 -15.27 -78.32
C HIS A 184 12.74 -14.52 -79.65
N GLN A 185 13.09 -13.23 -79.66
CA GLN A 185 13.13 -12.44 -80.88
C GLN A 185 14.21 -12.97 -81.84
N GLN A 186 15.40 -13.26 -81.34
CA GLN A 186 16.48 -13.88 -82.13
C GLN A 186 16.05 -15.24 -82.70
N ASN A 187 15.37 -16.08 -81.90
CA ASN A 187 14.85 -17.37 -82.39
C ASN A 187 13.84 -17.20 -83.52
N ARG A 188 12.97 -16.19 -83.47
CA ARG A 188 12.03 -15.92 -84.57
C ARG A 188 12.76 -15.52 -85.86
N ILE A 189 13.82 -14.73 -85.74
CA ILE A 189 14.65 -14.31 -86.88
C ILE A 189 15.39 -15.52 -87.46
N LEU A 190 16.10 -16.28 -86.63
CA LEU A 190 16.83 -17.48 -87.07
C LEU A 190 15.91 -18.54 -87.66
N ALA A 191 14.71 -18.75 -87.10
CA ALA A 191 13.73 -19.67 -87.66
C ALA A 191 13.25 -19.24 -89.06
N ARG A 192 13.08 -17.93 -89.27
CA ARG A 192 12.74 -17.36 -90.57
C ARG A 192 13.88 -17.52 -91.57
N GLU A 193 15.10 -17.15 -91.20
CA GLU A 193 16.29 -17.32 -92.04
C GLU A 193 16.53 -18.79 -92.44
N LEU A 194 16.33 -19.71 -91.49
CA LEU A 194 16.45 -21.14 -91.75
C LEU A 194 15.34 -21.66 -92.68
N ALA A 195 14.12 -21.12 -92.59
CA ALA A 195 13.05 -21.45 -93.52
C ALA A 195 13.37 -20.94 -94.93
N GLU A 196 13.80 -19.68 -95.07
CA GLU A 196 14.21 -19.06 -96.34
C GLU A 196 15.39 -19.83 -96.97
N ALA A 197 16.43 -20.16 -96.19
CA ALA A 197 17.57 -20.94 -96.67
C ALA A 197 17.19 -22.37 -97.10
N ARG A 198 16.17 -22.98 -96.46
CA ARG A 198 15.66 -24.31 -96.86
C ARG A 198 14.88 -24.24 -98.16
N GLU A 199 14.08 -23.20 -98.38
CA GLU A 199 13.38 -22.97 -99.64
C GLU A 199 14.37 -22.73 -100.79
N GLU A 200 15.37 -21.86 -100.60
CA GLU A 200 16.43 -21.61 -101.57
C GLU A 200 17.21 -22.90 -101.91
N HIS A 201 17.56 -23.69 -100.90
CA HIS A 201 18.24 -24.97 -101.10
C HIS A 201 17.37 -25.97 -101.87
N GLN A 202 16.05 -26.02 -101.63
CA GLN A 202 15.14 -26.87 -102.40
C GLN A 202 15.10 -26.46 -103.87
N LEU A 203 14.95 -25.16 -104.15
CA LEU A 203 14.89 -24.62 -105.51
C LEU A 203 16.20 -24.85 -106.28
N LEU A 204 17.35 -24.61 -105.64
CA LEU A 204 18.66 -24.91 -106.24
C LEU A 204 18.82 -26.41 -106.54
N ARG A 205 18.33 -27.27 -105.65
CA ARG A 205 18.41 -28.73 -105.83
C ARG A 205 17.52 -29.21 -106.97
N GLU A 206 16.33 -28.65 -107.10
CA GLU A 206 15.45 -28.90 -108.25
C GLU A 206 16.09 -28.43 -109.55
N GLN A 207 16.68 -27.23 -109.57
CA GLN A 207 17.40 -26.69 -110.72
C GLN A 207 18.60 -27.56 -111.10
N TYR A 208 19.39 -28.00 -110.12
CA TYR A 208 20.48 -28.96 -110.32
C TYR A 208 19.98 -30.26 -110.94
N ASN A 209 18.88 -30.82 -110.44
CA ASN A 209 18.31 -32.06 -110.98
C ASN A 209 17.80 -31.89 -112.42
N GLN A 210 17.22 -30.74 -112.76
CA GLN A 210 16.78 -30.42 -114.12
C GLN A 210 17.96 -30.29 -115.10
N LEU A 211 19.02 -29.57 -114.70
CA LEU A 211 20.25 -29.43 -115.49
C LEU A 211 21.00 -30.76 -115.64
N SER A 212 21.03 -31.59 -114.59
CA SER A 212 21.68 -32.90 -114.60
C SER A 212 20.97 -33.92 -115.49
N ASN A 213 19.68 -33.74 -115.78
CA ASN A 213 18.85 -34.68 -116.55
C ASN A 213 18.53 -34.20 -117.98
N ALA A 214 19.04 -33.03 -118.40
CA ALA A 214 18.78 -32.48 -119.73
C ALA A 214 19.59 -33.22 -120.82
N PRO A 215 19.02 -33.52 -122.01
CA PRO A 215 19.73 -34.19 -123.09
C PRO A 215 20.81 -33.30 -123.71
N SER A 216 22.02 -33.83 -123.87
CA SER A 216 23.22 -33.11 -124.29
C SER A 216 23.25 -32.82 -125.79
N GLU A 217 23.34 -31.53 -126.17
CA GLU A 217 23.75 -31.10 -127.51
C GLU A 217 24.96 -30.15 -127.42
N SER A 218 26.05 -30.49 -128.12
CA SER A 218 27.30 -29.72 -128.32
C SER A 218 28.27 -29.56 -127.13
N ASN A 219 29.56 -29.87 -127.38
CA ASN A 219 30.70 -29.82 -126.44
C ASN A 219 30.90 -28.48 -125.68
N VAL A 220 30.47 -27.35 -126.25
CA VAL A 220 30.61 -26.03 -125.61
C VAL A 220 29.50 -25.80 -124.57
N LEU A 221 28.31 -26.36 -124.81
CA LEU A 221 27.18 -26.29 -123.88
C LEU A 221 27.45 -27.18 -122.66
N GLU A 222 28.04 -28.35 -122.88
CA GLU A 222 28.38 -29.33 -121.84
C GLU A 222 29.42 -28.77 -120.85
N GLN A 223 30.42 -28.03 -121.32
CA GLN A 223 31.42 -27.40 -120.44
C GLN A 223 30.84 -26.21 -119.65
N ALA A 224 29.89 -25.46 -120.21
CA ALA A 224 29.17 -24.40 -119.49
C ALA A 224 28.21 -24.98 -118.44
N GLN A 225 27.48 -26.06 -118.79
CA GLN A 225 26.61 -26.79 -117.87
C GLN A 225 27.41 -27.43 -116.72
N ALA A 226 28.56 -28.04 -116.98
CA ALA A 226 29.42 -28.61 -115.95
C ALA A 226 29.91 -27.56 -114.93
N LYS A 227 30.28 -26.35 -115.40
CA LYS A 227 30.64 -25.24 -114.52
C LYS A 227 29.45 -24.78 -113.67
N GLN A 228 28.26 -24.70 -114.25
CA GLN A 228 27.04 -24.32 -113.53
C GLN A 228 26.64 -25.38 -112.49
N ILE A 229 26.70 -26.66 -112.85
CA ILE A 229 26.50 -27.82 -111.96
C ILE A 229 27.47 -27.76 -110.78
N THR A 230 28.75 -27.48 -111.02
CA THR A 230 29.76 -27.35 -109.96
C THR A 230 29.47 -26.15 -109.05
N SER A 231 29.04 -25.01 -109.61
CA SER A 231 28.66 -23.84 -108.81
C SER A 231 27.45 -24.11 -107.91
N LEU A 232 26.43 -24.81 -108.44
CA LEU A 232 25.24 -25.20 -107.68
C LEU A 232 25.57 -26.21 -106.57
N GLN A 233 26.48 -27.17 -106.83
CA GLN A 233 26.96 -28.10 -105.81
C GLN A 233 27.67 -27.37 -104.66
N ASN A 234 28.50 -26.38 -104.97
CA ASN A 234 29.18 -25.58 -103.95
C ASN A 234 28.19 -24.76 -103.13
N SER A 235 27.17 -24.15 -103.75
CA SER A 235 26.10 -23.45 -103.04
C SER A 235 25.29 -24.40 -102.14
N ILE A 236 24.90 -25.58 -102.65
CA ILE A 236 24.20 -26.61 -101.86
C ILE A 236 25.02 -27.02 -100.64
N ALA A 237 26.32 -27.22 -100.79
CA ALA A 237 27.21 -27.55 -99.68
C ALA A 237 27.30 -26.41 -98.64
N ASP A 238 27.38 -25.14 -99.07
CA ASP A 238 27.37 -23.99 -98.17
C ASP A 238 26.05 -23.88 -97.39
N TYR A 239 24.90 -24.02 -98.06
CA TYR A 239 23.59 -24.00 -97.40
C TYR A 239 23.43 -25.15 -96.39
N GLN A 240 23.91 -26.35 -96.70
CA GLN A 240 23.91 -27.46 -95.74
C GLN A 240 24.79 -27.16 -94.52
N ALA A 241 25.93 -26.50 -94.71
CA ALA A 241 26.79 -26.07 -93.61
C ALA A 241 26.15 -24.96 -92.77
N ARG A 242 25.34 -24.07 -93.37
CA ARG A 242 24.56 -23.04 -92.65
C ARG A 242 23.43 -23.66 -91.83
N ILE A 243 22.65 -24.57 -92.42
CA ILE A 243 21.56 -25.28 -91.72
C ILE A 243 22.10 -26.02 -90.49
N ARG A 244 23.22 -26.75 -90.62
CA ARG A 244 23.84 -27.45 -89.47
C ARG A 244 24.31 -26.50 -88.38
N ARG A 245 24.86 -25.34 -88.73
CA ARG A 245 25.28 -24.31 -87.77
C ARG A 245 24.06 -23.73 -87.03
N GLN A 246 22.98 -23.44 -87.75
CA GLN A 246 21.74 -22.93 -87.15
C GLN A 246 21.05 -23.99 -86.27
N GLU A 247 21.08 -25.28 -86.65
CA GLU A 247 20.55 -26.37 -85.82
C GLU A 247 21.32 -26.54 -84.51
N MET A 248 22.65 -26.39 -84.53
CA MET A 248 23.47 -26.39 -83.31
C MET A 248 23.16 -25.17 -82.43
N ALA A 249 23.01 -23.98 -83.01
CA ALA A 249 22.64 -22.78 -82.27
C ALA A 249 21.25 -22.93 -81.60
N LEU A 250 20.26 -23.47 -82.31
CA LEU A 250 18.92 -23.74 -81.75
C LEU A 250 18.96 -24.72 -80.58
N LYS A 251 19.83 -25.73 -80.64
CA LYS A 251 20.00 -26.69 -79.54
C LYS A 251 20.61 -26.02 -78.29
N ASP A 252 21.60 -25.16 -78.48
CA ASP A 252 22.21 -24.40 -77.39
C ASP A 252 21.20 -23.44 -76.74
N TYR A 253 20.44 -22.71 -77.56
CA TYR A 253 19.36 -21.83 -77.07
C TYR A 253 18.27 -22.59 -76.30
N ARG A 254 17.89 -23.78 -76.75
CA ARG A 254 16.93 -24.61 -76.01
C ARG A 254 17.45 -25.00 -74.62
N SER A 255 18.74 -25.28 -74.49
CA SER A 255 19.37 -25.54 -73.20
C SER A 255 19.32 -24.32 -72.27
N GLN A 256 19.53 -23.12 -72.83
CA GLN A 256 19.48 -21.87 -72.06
C GLN A 256 18.06 -21.58 -71.55
N VAL A 257 17.01 -21.82 -72.35
CA VAL A 257 15.61 -21.65 -71.91
C VAL A 257 15.26 -22.56 -70.74
N ILE A 258 15.68 -23.84 -70.77
CA ILE A 258 15.43 -24.79 -69.68
C ILE A 258 16.11 -24.34 -68.37
N ALA A 259 17.34 -23.80 -68.47
CA ALA A 259 18.03 -23.26 -67.30
C ALA A 259 17.30 -22.05 -66.69
N LEU A 260 16.73 -21.18 -67.54
CA LEU A 260 15.97 -20.01 -67.11
C LEU A 260 14.62 -20.38 -66.50
N GLU A 261 13.93 -21.39 -67.04
CA GLU A 261 12.72 -21.96 -66.44
C GLU A 261 13.00 -22.51 -65.02
N GLY A 262 14.11 -23.23 -64.83
CA GLY A 262 14.52 -23.71 -63.51
C GLY A 262 14.83 -22.60 -62.50
N ALA A 263 15.34 -21.44 -62.97
CA ALA A 263 15.56 -20.28 -62.11
C ALA A 263 14.24 -19.62 -61.66
N ILE A 264 13.22 -19.60 -62.53
CA ILE A 264 11.88 -19.08 -62.21
C ILE A 264 11.21 -19.93 -61.13
N ASP A 265 11.33 -21.25 -61.19
CA ASP A 265 10.80 -22.16 -60.15
C ASP A 265 11.45 -21.89 -58.77
N GLY A 266 12.73 -21.50 -58.74
CA GLY A 266 13.42 -21.08 -57.51
C GLY A 266 12.80 -19.84 -56.85
N HIS A 267 12.21 -18.92 -57.63
CA HIS A 267 11.52 -17.74 -57.09
C HIS A 267 10.18 -18.07 -56.41
N ALA A 268 9.45 -19.08 -56.90
CA ALA A 268 8.21 -19.51 -56.26
C ALA A 268 8.43 -20.01 -54.83
N ASP A 269 9.57 -20.66 -54.56
CA ASP A 269 9.96 -21.06 -53.19
C ASP A 269 10.24 -19.84 -52.29
N MET A 270 10.79 -18.75 -52.84
CA MET A 270 11.04 -17.51 -52.09
C MET A 270 9.74 -16.80 -51.70
N GLU A 271 8.73 -16.78 -52.58
CA GLU A 271 7.41 -16.20 -52.29
C GLU A 271 6.70 -16.97 -51.17
N ALA A 272 6.78 -18.32 -51.19
CA ALA A 272 6.24 -19.15 -50.12
C ALA A 272 6.92 -18.87 -48.76
N ARG A 273 8.24 -18.63 -48.77
CA ARG A 273 8.99 -18.23 -47.56
C ARG A 273 8.56 -16.86 -47.04
N TRP A 274 8.26 -15.90 -47.91
CA TRP A 274 7.77 -14.58 -47.51
C TRP A 274 6.42 -14.66 -46.82
N LEU A 275 5.48 -15.43 -47.38
CA LEU A 275 4.18 -15.65 -46.77
C LEU A 275 4.31 -16.28 -45.37
N ALA A 276 5.24 -17.22 -45.21
CA ALA A 276 5.52 -17.84 -43.91
C ALA A 276 6.14 -16.84 -42.91
N MET A 277 6.98 -15.91 -43.37
CA MET A 277 7.55 -14.85 -42.52
C MET A 277 6.50 -13.82 -42.11
N ASP A 278 5.64 -13.39 -43.02
CA ASP A 278 4.54 -12.47 -42.72
C ASP A 278 3.57 -13.08 -41.68
N GLN A 279 3.26 -14.37 -41.81
CA GLN A 279 2.46 -15.09 -40.83
C GLN A 279 3.14 -15.17 -39.45
N LYS A 280 4.47 -15.34 -39.40
CA LYS A 280 5.24 -15.28 -38.14
C LYS A 280 5.20 -13.89 -37.52
N LEU A 281 5.35 -12.84 -38.32
CA LEU A 281 5.31 -11.45 -37.85
C LEU A 281 3.92 -11.10 -37.28
N ALA A 282 2.84 -11.50 -37.96
CA ALA A 282 1.49 -11.37 -37.46
C ALA A 282 1.29 -12.12 -36.13
N THR A 283 1.86 -13.32 -35.99
CA THR A 283 1.81 -14.10 -34.74
C THR A 283 2.58 -13.41 -33.62
N ALA A 284 3.77 -12.87 -33.90
CA ALA A 284 4.58 -12.13 -32.94
C ALA A 284 3.86 -10.86 -32.45
N GLN A 285 3.22 -10.11 -33.35
CA GLN A 285 2.42 -8.94 -33.00
C GLN A 285 1.23 -9.31 -32.10
N ALA A 286 0.52 -10.40 -32.39
CA ALA A 286 -0.57 -10.88 -31.54
C ALA A 286 -0.08 -11.30 -30.14
N ASN A 287 1.08 -11.96 -30.06
CA ASN A 287 1.69 -12.33 -28.79
C ASN A 287 2.10 -11.11 -27.96
N ASN A 288 2.67 -10.09 -28.61
CA ASN A 288 3.08 -8.85 -27.95
C ASN A 288 1.86 -8.10 -27.39
N ALA A 289 0.77 -8.01 -28.15
CA ALA A 289 -0.50 -7.45 -27.67
C ALA A 289 -1.04 -8.21 -26.43
N ARG A 290 -0.94 -9.55 -26.43
CA ARG A 290 -1.34 -10.38 -25.29
C ARG A 290 -0.47 -10.13 -24.06
N LEU A 291 0.84 -10.04 -24.23
CA LEU A 291 1.79 -9.73 -23.14
C LEU A 291 1.54 -8.34 -22.56
N ALA A 292 1.30 -7.33 -23.40
CA ALA A 292 0.95 -5.99 -22.96
C ALA A 292 -0.34 -5.98 -22.11
N GLN A 293 -1.35 -6.77 -22.51
CA GLN A 293 -2.57 -6.92 -21.72
C GLN A 293 -2.32 -7.62 -20.38
N GLN A 294 -1.48 -8.67 -20.36
CA GLN A 294 -1.09 -9.34 -19.12
C GLN A 294 -0.33 -8.39 -18.17
N LEU A 295 0.59 -7.59 -18.70
CA LEU A 295 1.34 -6.60 -17.94
C LEU A 295 0.40 -5.54 -17.34
N ALA A 296 -0.55 -5.03 -18.12
CA ALA A 296 -1.56 -4.10 -17.63
C ALA A 296 -2.41 -4.70 -16.49
N SER A 297 -2.81 -5.98 -16.63
CA SER A 297 -3.57 -6.67 -15.57
C SER A 297 -2.75 -6.91 -14.30
N ALA A 298 -1.45 -7.25 -14.44
CA ALA A 298 -0.54 -7.41 -13.31
C ALA A 298 -0.30 -6.08 -12.59
N GLN A 299 -0.12 -4.99 -13.35
CA GLN A 299 0.01 -3.64 -12.80
C GLN A 299 -1.22 -3.22 -11.99
N ALA A 300 -2.42 -3.52 -12.50
CA ALA A 300 -3.67 -3.24 -11.79
C ALA A 300 -3.77 -4.02 -10.47
N SER A 301 -3.42 -5.31 -10.49
CA SER A 301 -3.38 -6.16 -9.29
C SER A 301 -2.38 -5.67 -8.24
N LEU A 302 -1.19 -5.22 -8.69
CA LEU A 302 -0.17 -4.68 -7.80
C LEU A 302 -0.64 -3.36 -7.14
N ASN A 303 -1.30 -2.49 -7.90
CA ASN A 303 -1.89 -1.27 -7.35
C ASN A 303 -3.00 -1.58 -6.32
N GLU A 304 -3.85 -2.58 -6.59
CA GLU A 304 -4.86 -3.03 -5.64
C GLU A 304 -4.23 -3.57 -4.35
N LYS A 305 -3.16 -4.37 -4.45
CA LYS A 305 -2.42 -4.90 -3.31
C LYS A 305 -1.74 -3.79 -2.49
N ASN A 306 -1.15 -2.80 -3.16
CA ASN A 306 -0.57 -1.63 -2.48
C ASN A 306 -1.63 -0.82 -1.73
N GLN A 307 -2.83 -0.66 -2.31
CA GLN A 307 -3.94 -0.03 -1.60
C GLN A 307 -4.36 -0.84 -0.37
N GLN A 308 -4.49 -2.16 -0.49
CA GLN A 308 -4.80 -3.04 0.65
C GLN A 308 -3.78 -2.92 1.79
N VAL A 309 -2.49 -2.81 1.48
CA VAL A 309 -1.43 -2.60 2.47
C VAL A 309 -1.57 -1.23 3.15
N SER A 310 -1.89 -0.18 2.40
CA SER A 310 -2.15 1.15 2.96
C SER A 310 -3.34 1.13 3.93
N ASP A 311 -4.46 0.52 3.52
CA ASP A 311 -5.67 0.41 4.33
C ASP A 311 -5.42 -0.38 5.62
N LEU A 312 -4.67 -1.48 5.52
CA LEU A 312 -4.25 -2.28 6.69
C LEU A 312 -3.35 -1.49 7.65
N ASN A 313 -2.43 -0.68 7.12
CA ASN A 313 -1.56 0.15 7.94
C ASN A 313 -2.35 1.24 8.69
N GLU A 314 -3.33 1.88 8.02
CA GLU A 314 -4.25 2.81 8.68
C GLU A 314 -5.08 2.13 9.78
N ALA A 315 -5.60 0.92 9.51
CA ALA A 315 -6.32 0.13 10.49
C ALA A 315 -5.46 -0.24 11.70
N LEU A 316 -4.17 -0.56 11.49
CA LEU A 316 -3.23 -0.88 12.56
C LEU A 316 -2.93 0.35 13.43
N VAL A 317 -2.71 1.52 12.81
CA VAL A 317 -2.54 2.78 13.55
C VAL A 317 -3.77 3.10 14.40
N LYS A 318 -4.97 2.92 13.84
CA LYS A 318 -6.22 3.11 14.57
C LYS A 318 -6.32 2.15 15.76
N LEU A 319 -6.07 0.86 15.56
CA LEU A 319 -6.11 -0.14 16.62
C LEU A 319 -5.11 0.19 17.74
N LYS A 320 -3.91 0.64 17.39
CA LYS A 320 -2.90 1.06 18.36
C LYS A 320 -3.36 2.27 19.19
N ASN A 321 -3.99 3.25 18.56
CA ASN A 321 -4.55 4.40 19.26
C ASN A 321 -5.72 3.99 20.17
N ASP A 322 -6.63 3.15 19.69
CA ASP A 322 -7.77 2.64 20.46
C ASP A 322 -7.27 1.84 21.68
N LEU A 323 -6.22 1.03 21.52
CA LEU A 323 -5.58 0.31 22.61
C LEU A 323 -4.96 1.27 23.65
N GLY A 324 -4.26 2.32 23.20
CA GLY A 324 -3.69 3.33 24.10
C GLY A 324 -4.75 4.10 24.89
N VAL A 325 -5.90 4.40 24.28
CA VAL A 325 -7.05 4.98 24.99
C VAL A 325 -7.57 4.01 26.05
N LEU A 326 -7.75 2.73 25.70
CA LEU A 326 -8.24 1.70 26.61
C LEU A 326 -7.29 1.46 27.80
N GLU A 327 -5.98 1.46 27.56
CA GLU A 327 -4.96 1.37 28.62
C GLU A 327 -5.05 2.55 29.58
N ASN A 328 -5.18 3.78 29.07
CA ASN A 328 -5.33 4.97 29.89
C ASN A 328 -6.64 4.96 30.71
N ASP A 329 -7.74 4.53 30.11
CA ASP A 329 -9.02 4.35 30.81
C ASP A 329 -8.91 3.31 31.93
N THR A 330 -8.16 2.23 31.69
CA THR A 330 -7.92 1.18 32.69
C THR A 330 -7.07 1.70 33.85
N ILE A 331 -6.01 2.47 33.58
CA ILE A 331 -5.18 3.10 34.60
C ILE A 331 -6.02 4.07 35.43
N SER A 332 -6.86 4.88 34.79
CA SER A 332 -7.76 5.81 35.47
C SER A 332 -8.74 5.06 36.37
N LEU A 333 -9.34 3.98 35.87
CA LEU A 333 -10.27 3.15 36.65
C LEU A 333 -9.57 2.48 37.84
N GLN A 334 -8.34 1.99 37.66
CA GLN A 334 -7.56 1.36 38.72
C GLN A 334 -7.19 2.38 39.81
N ALA A 335 -6.80 3.60 39.43
CA ALA A 335 -6.53 4.69 40.36
C ALA A 335 -7.80 5.12 41.13
N GLU A 336 -8.95 5.21 40.43
CA GLU A 336 -10.25 5.48 41.05
C GLU A 336 -10.65 4.38 42.03
N SER A 337 -10.49 3.11 41.65
CA SER A 337 -10.77 1.96 42.53
C SER A 337 -9.88 1.99 43.77
N HIS A 338 -8.58 2.20 43.60
CA HIS A 338 -7.64 2.26 44.72
C HIS A 338 -7.95 3.43 45.68
N SER A 339 -8.31 4.60 45.13
CA SER A 339 -8.77 5.73 45.95
C SER A 339 -10.02 5.38 46.73
N MET A 340 -10.99 4.70 46.11
CA MET A 340 -12.21 4.25 46.77
C MET A 340 -11.91 3.22 47.87
N ASP A 341 -11.03 2.26 47.62
CA ASP A 341 -10.60 1.26 48.61
C ASP A 341 -9.97 1.92 49.84
N LEU A 342 -9.08 2.90 49.63
CA LEU A 342 -8.49 3.69 50.72
C LEU A 342 -9.56 4.45 51.53
N GLN A 343 -10.52 5.07 50.83
CA GLN A 343 -11.61 5.79 51.49
C GLN A 343 -12.54 4.84 52.27
N LEU A 344 -12.80 3.64 51.76
CA LEU A 344 -13.65 2.63 52.41
C LEU A 344 -12.97 1.97 53.61
N ALA A 345 -11.66 1.75 53.54
CA ALA A 345 -10.84 1.20 54.62
C ALA A 345 -10.68 2.17 55.80
N SER A 346 -10.85 3.47 55.54
CA SER A 346 -10.89 4.47 56.60
C SER A 346 -12.10 4.26 57.51
N SER A 347 -11.86 4.17 58.82
CA SER A 347 -12.88 3.87 59.83
C SER A 347 -12.70 4.72 61.08
N MET A 348 -13.81 5.02 61.75
CA MET A 348 -13.79 5.70 63.06
C MET A 348 -13.39 4.72 64.17
N GLN A 349 -12.43 5.09 65.01
CA GLN A 349 -11.97 4.25 66.12
C GLN A 349 -12.49 4.74 67.45
N THR A 350 -11.98 5.90 67.89
CA THR A 350 -12.29 6.44 69.21
C THR A 350 -13.12 7.68 69.01
N VAL A 351 -14.30 7.73 69.63
CA VAL A 351 -15.13 8.93 69.69
C VAL A 351 -15.27 9.32 71.14
N ASN A 352 -14.79 10.51 71.48
CA ASN A 352 -14.78 11.04 72.82
C ASN A 352 -15.69 12.24 72.90
N TRP A 353 -16.66 12.14 73.80
CA TRP A 353 -17.56 13.21 74.16
C TRP A 353 -16.94 14.05 75.27
N GLN A 354 -16.90 15.36 75.08
CA GLN A 354 -16.64 16.32 76.15
C GLN A 354 -17.96 17.03 76.44
N LEU A 355 -18.63 16.51 77.47
CA LEU A 355 -19.88 17.05 77.98
C LEU A 355 -19.60 17.82 79.28
N PRO A 356 -20.19 19.00 79.48
CA PRO A 356 -20.11 19.68 80.77
C PRO A 356 -20.92 18.91 81.82
N ASN A 357 -20.36 18.78 83.02
CA ASN A 357 -21.04 18.10 84.15
C ASN A 357 -21.75 19.08 85.09
N GLU A 358 -21.37 20.36 85.05
CA GLU A 358 -21.85 21.41 85.96
C GLU A 358 -22.09 22.71 85.20
N MET A 359 -23.26 23.31 85.37
CA MET A 359 -23.63 24.55 84.67
C MET A 359 -24.77 25.32 85.35
N ALA A 360 -24.85 26.62 85.08
CA ALA A 360 -25.99 27.45 85.45
C ALA A 360 -27.21 27.10 84.58
N LEU A 361 -28.40 27.06 85.17
CA LEU A 361 -29.64 26.83 84.43
C LEU A 361 -29.87 27.94 83.38
N ASN A 362 -30.39 27.54 82.22
CA ASN A 362 -30.69 28.42 81.08
C ASN A 362 -29.48 29.10 80.41
N ASP A 363 -28.26 28.67 80.70
CA ASP A 363 -27.07 29.16 80.01
C ASP A 363 -26.75 28.33 78.76
N THR A 364 -25.95 28.91 77.85
CA THR A 364 -25.51 28.28 76.61
C THR A 364 -24.21 27.51 76.85
N PHE A 365 -24.05 26.35 76.19
CA PHE A 365 -22.83 25.56 76.32
C PHE A 365 -22.41 24.87 75.03
N GLU A 366 -21.15 24.42 75.05
CA GLU A 366 -20.53 23.75 73.92
C GLU A 366 -20.45 22.24 74.19
N ILE A 367 -20.99 21.45 73.26
CA ILE A 367 -20.72 20.01 73.19
C ILE A 367 -19.58 19.84 72.21
N LEU A 368 -18.46 19.29 72.68
CA LEU A 368 -17.32 18.98 71.83
C LEU A 368 -17.21 17.47 71.67
N VAL A 369 -17.17 17.01 70.42
CA VAL A 369 -16.88 15.61 70.10
C VAL A 369 -15.59 15.58 69.32
N THR A 370 -14.64 14.78 69.81
CA THR A 370 -13.38 14.50 69.11
C THR A 370 -13.35 13.05 68.71
N ALA A 371 -12.75 12.77 67.56
CA ALA A 371 -12.58 11.40 67.12
C ALA A 371 -11.26 11.13 66.42
N THR A 372 -10.82 9.88 66.48
CA THR A 372 -9.65 9.38 65.73
C THR A 372 -10.10 8.50 64.57
N VAL A 373 -9.45 8.71 63.42
CA VAL A 373 -9.70 8.00 62.18
C VAL A 373 -8.56 7.02 61.93
N ALA A 374 -8.87 5.74 61.79
CA ALA A 374 -7.93 4.75 61.27
C ALA A 374 -7.71 4.98 59.77
N GLN A 375 -6.45 4.89 59.33
CA GLN A 375 -6.08 5.05 57.91
C GLN A 375 -6.65 6.35 57.32
N PRO A 376 -6.24 7.52 57.83
CA PRO A 376 -6.79 8.79 57.39
C PRO A 376 -6.43 9.06 55.93
N VAL A 377 -7.44 9.40 55.11
CA VAL A 377 -7.25 9.85 53.73
C VAL A 377 -7.25 11.37 53.68
N LEU A 378 -6.21 11.97 53.07
CA LEU A 378 -6.05 13.41 52.98
C LEU A 378 -7.22 14.06 52.23
N GLY A 379 -7.78 15.15 52.76
CA GLY A 379 -8.93 15.85 52.16
C GLY A 379 -10.27 15.15 52.34
N GLN A 380 -10.32 14.00 53.03
CA GLN A 380 -11.57 13.35 53.40
C GLN A 380 -12.30 14.14 54.48
N SER A 381 -13.62 14.18 54.36
CA SER A 381 -14.47 14.96 55.23
C SER A 381 -15.60 14.14 55.83
N TYR A 382 -15.95 14.48 57.06
CA TYR A 382 -16.93 13.77 57.86
C TYR A 382 -17.95 14.79 58.37
N GLU A 383 -19.22 14.45 58.20
CA GLU A 383 -20.36 15.24 58.69
C GLU A 383 -20.91 14.55 59.92
N ALA A 384 -20.92 15.26 61.05
CA ALA A 384 -21.57 14.81 62.26
C ALA A 384 -22.90 15.53 62.42
N GLU A 385 -23.94 14.77 62.74
CA GLU A 385 -25.27 15.24 63.05
C GLU A 385 -25.57 14.95 64.52
N LEU A 386 -25.84 16.00 65.29
CA LEU A 386 -26.28 15.90 66.68
C LEU A 386 -27.80 16.08 66.73
N ILE A 387 -28.49 15.06 67.22
CA ILE A 387 -29.93 15.08 67.46
C ILE A 387 -30.14 15.13 68.96
N THR A 388 -30.84 16.15 69.42
CA THR A 388 -31.18 16.35 70.82
C THR A 388 -32.67 16.14 71.03
N ASP A 389 -33.08 15.77 72.24
CA ASP A 389 -34.49 15.73 72.62
C ASP A 389 -35.12 17.13 72.71
N SER A 390 -36.40 17.19 73.07
CA SER A 390 -37.16 18.44 73.20
C SER A 390 -36.74 19.34 74.37
N GLU A 391 -35.90 18.85 75.29
CA GLU A 391 -35.44 19.61 76.46
C GLU A 391 -34.16 20.41 76.16
N ILE A 392 -33.47 20.10 75.06
CA ILE A 392 -32.29 20.85 74.60
C ILE A 392 -32.60 21.61 73.32
N GLN A 393 -32.41 22.92 73.36
CA GLN A 393 -32.48 23.78 72.18
C GLN A 393 -31.12 23.87 71.49
N MET A 394 -31.05 23.37 70.25
CA MET A 394 -29.91 23.58 69.36
C MET A 394 -29.79 25.06 68.95
N ILE A 395 -28.64 25.68 69.23
CA ILE A 395 -28.31 27.06 68.81
C ILE A 395 -27.50 27.04 67.51
N SER A 396 -26.55 26.11 67.38
CA SER A 396 -25.77 25.93 66.14
C SER A 396 -26.49 25.01 65.15
N ASN A 397 -25.95 24.89 63.93
CA ASN A 397 -26.39 23.88 62.98
C ASN A 397 -26.24 22.49 63.61
N SER A 398 -27.26 21.62 63.48
CA SER A 398 -27.21 20.24 63.96
C SER A 398 -26.21 19.41 63.16
N LYS A 399 -25.97 19.77 61.89
CA LYS A 399 -24.97 19.15 61.02
C LYS A 399 -23.71 20.00 60.92
N VAL A 400 -22.58 19.41 61.25
CA VAL A 400 -21.27 20.07 61.22
C VAL A 400 -20.27 19.19 60.47
N LYS A 401 -19.55 19.81 59.54
CA LYS A 401 -18.53 19.16 58.72
C LYS A 401 -17.15 19.38 59.32
N ALA A 402 -16.34 18.33 59.39
CA ALA A 402 -14.94 18.38 59.78
C ALA A 402 -14.08 17.65 58.72
N ASN A 403 -12.88 18.17 58.46
CA ASN A 403 -11.89 17.52 57.60
C ASN A 403 -10.88 16.78 58.48
N VAL A 404 -10.36 15.66 58.00
CA VAL A 404 -9.35 14.90 58.75
C VAL A 404 -8.03 15.65 58.75
N GLU A 405 -7.55 16.03 59.94
CA GLU A 405 -6.24 16.64 60.15
C GLU A 405 -5.41 15.74 61.08
N GLY A 406 -4.32 15.17 60.56
CA GLY A 406 -3.46 14.28 61.36
C GLY A 406 -4.15 13.03 61.92
N GLY A 407 -5.25 12.58 61.30
CA GLY A 407 -6.06 11.46 61.78
C GLY A 407 -7.05 11.82 62.88
N GLN A 408 -7.24 13.12 63.17
CA GLN A 408 -8.19 13.60 64.16
C GLN A 408 -9.33 14.37 63.51
N LEU A 409 -10.50 14.31 64.15
CA LEU A 409 -11.70 15.04 63.80
C LEU A 409 -12.24 15.73 65.05
N GLN A 410 -12.81 16.93 64.86
CA GLN A 410 -13.41 17.70 65.93
C GLN A 410 -14.69 18.35 65.43
N TRP A 411 -15.79 18.11 66.15
CA TRP A 411 -17.07 18.78 65.94
C TRP A 411 -17.48 19.52 67.20
N ARG A 412 -18.15 20.64 67.00
CA ARG A 412 -18.58 21.52 68.08
C ARG A 412 -19.99 22.01 67.83
N TRP A 413 -20.86 21.79 68.80
CA TRP A 413 -22.22 22.30 68.81
C TRP A 413 -22.45 23.26 69.96
N ARG A 414 -23.31 24.25 69.76
CA ARG A 414 -23.81 25.14 70.80
C ARG A 414 -25.27 24.82 71.08
N VAL A 415 -25.59 24.62 72.34
CA VAL A 415 -26.91 24.22 72.83
C VAL A 415 -27.30 25.05 74.06
N ALA A 416 -28.59 25.12 74.36
CA ALA A 416 -29.13 25.74 75.57
C ALA A 416 -30.37 25.00 76.07
N GLY A 417 -30.79 25.27 77.31
CA GLY A 417 -32.18 25.04 77.72
C GLY A 417 -32.47 23.87 78.66
N LEU A 418 -31.49 23.33 79.38
CA LEU A 418 -31.78 22.28 80.36
C LEU A 418 -32.47 22.86 81.61
N ASN A 419 -33.76 22.52 81.79
CA ASN A 419 -34.47 22.63 83.08
C ASN A 419 -33.98 21.53 84.03
N GLU A 420 -34.32 21.57 85.33
CA GLU A 420 -33.88 20.62 86.37
C GLU A 420 -34.32 19.13 86.16
N ASN A 421 -34.62 18.70 84.94
CA ASN A 421 -34.88 17.31 84.59
C ASN A 421 -33.56 16.56 84.32
N PRO A 422 -33.39 15.33 84.85
CA PRO A 422 -32.07 14.76 85.03
C PRO A 422 -31.47 13.99 83.84
N GLU A 423 -32.16 13.76 82.73
CA GLU A 423 -31.64 12.85 81.69
C GLU A 423 -32.07 13.29 80.28
N ALA A 424 -31.31 14.20 79.66
CA ALA A 424 -31.52 14.56 78.26
C ALA A 424 -30.72 13.64 77.33
N GLU A 425 -31.33 13.16 76.25
CA GLU A 425 -30.69 12.24 75.30
C GLU A 425 -30.04 12.97 74.12
N LEU A 426 -28.75 12.69 73.91
CA LEU A 426 -27.96 13.18 72.79
C LEU A 426 -27.64 12.02 71.86
N ASN A 427 -28.09 12.08 70.61
CA ASN A 427 -27.80 11.08 69.59
C ASN A 427 -26.83 11.66 68.56
N LEU A 428 -25.69 11.01 68.35
CA LEU A 428 -24.67 11.39 67.40
C LEU A 428 -24.64 10.42 66.23
N LEU A 429 -24.72 10.97 65.03
CA LEU A 429 -24.59 10.24 63.78
C LEU A 429 -23.41 10.84 63.01
N ILE A 430 -22.41 10.04 62.64
CA ILE A 430 -21.29 10.52 61.84
C ILE A 430 -21.31 9.84 60.49
N ARG A 431 -21.35 10.66 59.43
CA ARG A 431 -21.35 10.25 58.03
C ARG A 431 -20.03 10.65 57.38
N GLN A 432 -19.36 9.69 56.78
CA GLN A 432 -18.19 9.90 55.96
C GLN A 432 -18.63 10.29 54.54
N GLN A 433 -18.01 11.31 53.97
CA GLN A 433 -18.21 11.69 52.57
C GLN A 433 -17.14 10.98 51.71
N LEU A 434 -17.59 10.01 50.91
CA LEU A 434 -16.78 9.32 49.90
C LEU A 434 -16.90 10.04 48.56
N SER A 435 -15.80 10.18 47.84
CA SER A 435 -15.75 10.80 46.51
C SER A 435 -15.47 9.75 45.44
N PHE A 436 -16.38 9.60 44.47
CA PHE A 436 -16.22 8.70 43.33
C PHE A 436 -16.82 9.33 42.08
N LYS A 437 -16.05 9.43 40.97
CA LYS A 437 -16.48 10.02 39.69
C LYS A 437 -17.23 11.35 39.83
N ASN A 438 -16.68 12.29 40.61
CA ASN A 438 -17.28 13.59 40.93
C ASN A 438 -18.65 13.54 41.65
N GLN A 439 -19.02 12.39 42.20
CA GLN A 439 -20.19 12.23 43.06
C GLN A 439 -19.75 12.02 44.50
N ALA A 440 -20.47 12.66 45.42
CA ALA A 440 -20.28 12.49 46.84
C ALA A 440 -21.28 11.46 47.36
N ILE A 441 -20.79 10.36 47.92
CA ILE A 441 -21.60 9.31 48.55
C ILE A 441 -21.42 9.44 50.05
N GLN A 442 -22.51 9.53 50.81
CA GLN A 442 -22.45 9.55 52.28
C GLN A 442 -22.62 8.14 52.86
N ARG A 443 -21.69 7.74 53.73
CA ARG A 443 -21.72 6.46 54.47
C ARG A 443 -21.82 6.74 55.96
N LEU A 444 -22.82 6.20 56.65
CA LEU A 444 -22.86 6.24 58.12
C LEU A 444 -21.73 5.36 58.65
N VAL A 445 -20.81 5.94 59.44
CA VAL A 445 -19.62 5.26 59.96
C VAL A 445 -19.63 5.12 61.48
N TYR A 446 -20.45 5.92 62.18
CA TYR A 446 -20.57 5.85 63.62
C TYR A 446 -21.94 6.34 64.07
N GLN A 447 -22.48 5.69 65.09
CA GLN A 447 -23.70 6.09 65.78
C GLN A 447 -23.53 5.80 67.26
N ASP A 448 -23.85 6.78 68.11
CA ASP A 448 -23.81 6.64 69.56
C ASP A 448 -24.86 7.54 70.22
N SER A 449 -25.18 7.22 71.47
CA SER A 449 -26.14 7.97 72.29
C SER A 449 -25.56 8.22 73.68
N GLN A 450 -25.67 9.44 74.19
CA GLN A 450 -25.23 9.83 75.52
C GLN A 450 -26.35 10.52 76.28
N SER A 451 -26.47 10.24 77.57
CA SER A 451 -27.37 10.97 78.48
C SER A 451 -26.62 12.12 79.12
N LEU A 452 -27.19 13.32 79.09
CA LEU A 452 -26.67 14.51 79.73
C LEU A 452 -27.52 14.86 80.95
N ALA A 453 -26.87 14.92 82.11
CA ALA A 453 -27.46 15.36 83.37
C ALA A 453 -26.68 16.57 83.87
N LEU A 454 -27.28 17.76 83.85
CA LEU A 454 -26.64 18.96 84.40
C LEU A 454 -27.05 19.17 85.86
N ILE A 455 -26.06 19.26 86.74
CA ILE A 455 -26.27 19.58 88.15
C ILE A 455 -26.06 21.09 88.32
N ASN A 456 -27.10 21.80 88.78
CA ASN A 456 -26.99 23.20 89.16
C ASN A 456 -26.13 23.33 90.43
N THR A 457 -24.97 23.97 90.32
CA THR A 457 -24.05 24.22 91.44
C THR A 457 -24.32 25.53 92.17
N ASN A 458 -25.18 26.39 91.66
CA ASN A 458 -25.53 27.65 92.30
C ASN A 458 -26.59 27.43 93.39
N LEU A 459 -26.12 27.07 94.59
CA LEU A 459 -26.93 26.97 95.81
C LEU A 459 -27.71 28.26 96.09
N PHE A 460 -27.20 29.42 95.66
CA PHE A 460 -27.86 30.71 95.85
C PHE A 460 -29.03 30.91 94.88
N GLU A 461 -28.99 30.37 93.66
CA GLU A 461 -30.16 30.38 92.77
C GLU A 461 -31.21 29.36 93.21
N LYS A 462 -30.77 28.16 93.61
CA LYS A 462 -31.67 27.06 94.01
C LYS A 462 -32.37 27.32 95.35
N TYR A 463 -31.64 27.88 96.32
CA TYR A 463 -32.14 28.08 97.67
C TYR A 463 -32.08 29.52 98.16
N GLY A 464 -31.52 30.48 97.41
CA GLY A 464 -31.39 31.86 97.88
C GLY A 464 -32.73 32.54 98.07
N TYR A 465 -33.73 32.27 97.21
CA TYR A 465 -35.09 32.75 97.44
C TYR A 465 -35.67 32.19 98.75
N TRP A 466 -35.50 30.89 99.00
CA TRP A 466 -35.92 30.26 100.26
C TRP A 466 -35.14 30.78 101.47
N ALA A 467 -33.83 30.99 101.35
CA ALA A 467 -32.99 31.52 102.41
C ALA A 467 -33.39 32.95 102.77
N ILE A 468 -33.65 33.80 101.77
CA ILE A 468 -34.15 35.18 101.96
C ILE A 468 -35.57 35.16 102.54
N ALA A 469 -36.46 34.30 102.05
CA ALA A 469 -37.82 34.16 102.55
C ALA A 469 -37.86 33.66 104.00
N ILE A 470 -37.00 32.71 104.37
CA ILE A 470 -36.85 32.23 105.76
C ILE A 470 -36.30 33.35 106.65
N LEU A 471 -35.30 34.11 106.17
CA LEU A 471 -34.77 35.27 106.89
C LEU A 471 -35.82 36.35 107.11
N LEU A 472 -36.61 36.68 106.09
CA LEU A 472 -37.71 37.64 106.18
C LEU A 472 -38.87 37.13 107.06
N GLY A 473 -39.18 35.84 107.01
CA GLY A 473 -40.17 35.21 107.88
C GLY A 473 -39.75 35.22 109.35
N LEU A 474 -38.47 34.96 109.64
CA LEU A 474 -37.90 35.06 110.99
C LEU A 474 -37.87 36.51 111.48
N LEU A 475 -37.48 37.48 110.64
CA LEU A 475 -37.51 38.91 110.96
C LEU A 475 -38.93 39.43 111.20
N GLY A 476 -39.88 39.03 110.34
CA GLY A 476 -41.30 39.38 110.47
C GLY A 476 -41.95 38.77 111.70
N GLY A 477 -41.66 37.50 112.00
CA GLY A 477 -42.13 36.82 113.20
C GLY A 477 -41.56 37.43 114.49
N PHE A 478 -40.30 37.86 114.47
CA PHE A 478 -39.66 38.54 115.61
C PHE A 478 -40.26 39.94 115.88
N LEU A 479 -40.60 40.70 114.82
CA LEU A 479 -41.22 42.03 114.96
C LEU A 479 -42.68 41.96 115.41
N ILE A 480 -43.46 40.99 114.91
CA ILE A 480 -44.86 40.79 115.32
C ILE A 480 -44.93 40.26 116.77
N GLY A 481 -43.99 39.41 117.18
CA GLY A 481 -43.89 38.93 118.57
C GLY A 481 -43.59 40.03 119.61
N ARG A 482 -42.97 41.15 119.20
CA ARG A 482 -42.63 42.27 120.09
C ARG A 482 -43.75 43.32 120.22
N ILE A 483 -44.68 43.40 119.26
CA ILE A 483 -45.77 44.40 119.26
C ILE A 483 -47.04 43.88 119.97
N GLY A 484 -47.15 42.58 120.26
CA GLY A 484 -48.30 41.96 120.95
C GLY A 484 -48.34 42.05 122.48
N LYS A 485 -47.40 42.73 123.15
CA LYS A 485 -47.43 42.90 124.62
C LYS A 485 -47.16 44.34 125.02
N GLY A 486 -48.21 45.16 125.00
CA GLY A 486 -48.23 46.40 125.77
C GLY A 486 -49.20 47.45 125.25
N LYS A 487 -50.47 47.38 125.69
CA LYS A 487 -51.25 48.52 126.22
C LYS A 487 -52.70 48.12 126.53
N ALA A 488 -52.97 47.86 127.82
CA ALA A 488 -54.08 48.51 128.53
C ALA A 488 -53.56 49.89 129.03
N PRO A 489 -54.36 50.95 129.35
CA PRO A 489 -55.52 50.87 130.25
C PRO A 489 -56.66 51.92 130.09
N ALA A 490 -57.69 51.74 130.95
CA ALA A 490 -58.46 52.74 131.73
C ALA A 490 -59.80 53.36 131.22
N GLN A 491 -60.84 53.03 132.01
CA GLN A 491 -62.11 53.67 132.41
C GLN A 491 -62.45 55.11 131.98
N VAL A 492 -63.77 55.36 131.81
CA VAL A 492 -64.50 56.52 132.38
C VAL A 492 -65.90 56.09 132.84
N SER A 493 -66.26 56.57 134.04
CA SER A 493 -67.57 56.62 134.76
C SER A 493 -68.25 55.32 135.19
#